data_AF-A0AAW3FZY4-F1
#
_entry.id   AF-A0AAW3FZY4-F1
#
_cell.length_a   1.000
_cell.length_b   1.000
_cell.length_c   1.000
_cell.angle_alpha   90.00
_cell.angle_beta   90.00
_cell.angle_gamma   90.00
#
_symmetry.space_group_name_H-M   'P 1'
#
loop_
_entity.id
_entity.type
_entity.pdbx_description
1 polymer ?
#
loop_
_entity_poly.entity_id
_entity_poly.type
_entity_poly.pdbx_seq_one_letter_code
_entity_poly.pdbx_strand_id
1 'polypeptide(L)' 'MRRTGYLSLKVNPRWRLLSKDDGRNWEVMSHERYSGEIKR' A
#
# COMPACT_ATOMS: atom_id res chain seq x y z
N MET A 1 -0.46 7.11 15.89
CA MET A 1 -0.58 6.35 14.63
C MET A 1 -0.23 7.31 13.49
N ARG A 2 1.02 7.26 12.96
CA ARG A 2 1.41 8.14 11.86
C ARG A 2 0.70 7.64 10.60
N ARG A 3 -0.30 8.39 10.14
CA ARG A 3 -1.00 8.10 8.88
C ARG A 3 -0.07 8.62 7.77
N THR A 4 0.66 7.73 7.10
CA THR A 4 1.67 8.05 6.07
C THR A 4 1.10 8.74 4.82
N GLY A 5 -0.18 9.10 4.79
CA GLY A 5 -0.85 9.68 3.62
C GLY A 5 -1.04 8.70 2.46
N TYR A 6 -0.61 7.44 2.60
CA TYR A 6 -0.72 6.44 1.54
C TYR A 6 -2.15 5.94 1.38
N LEU A 7 -2.57 5.75 0.13
CA LEU A 7 -3.83 5.10 -0.23
C LEU A 7 -3.55 3.62 -0.50
N SER A 8 -4.45 2.73 -0.06
CA SER A 8 -4.31 1.30 -0.36
C SER A 8 -5.65 0.64 -0.66
N LEU A 9 -5.61 -0.34 -1.56
CA LEU A 9 -6.75 -1.18 -1.93
C LEU A 9 -6.37 -2.65 -1.78
N LYS A 10 -7.31 -3.47 -1.28
CA LYS A 10 -7.16 -4.92 -1.24
C LYS A 10 -7.57 -5.48 -2.60
N VAL A 11 -6.64 -6.13 -3.30
CA VAL A 11 -6.94 -6.81 -4.56
C VAL A 11 -7.45 -8.22 -4.26
N ASN A 12 -6.75 -8.93 -3.37
CA ASN A 12 -7.12 -10.24 -2.85
C ASN A 12 -6.41 -10.44 -1.49
N PRO A 13 -6.56 -11.58 -0.80
CA PRO A 13 -5.93 -11.79 0.51
C PRO A 13 -4.39 -11.64 0.51
N ARG A 14 -3.73 -11.91 -0.61
CA ARG A 14 -2.26 -11.91 -0.74
C ARG A 14 -1.69 -10.62 -1.34
N TRP A 15 -2.50 -9.83 -2.04
CA TRP A 15 -2.04 -8.70 -2.84
C TRP A 15 -2.77 -7.41 -2.52
N ARG A 16 -2.01 -6.32 -2.49
CA ARG A 16 -2.50 -4.96 -2.30
C ARG A 16 -1.99 -4.04 -3.38
N LEU A 17 -2.81 -3.07 -3.69
CA LEU A 17 -2.42 -1.88 -4.43
C LEU A 17 -2.08 -0.78 -3.41
N LEU A 18 -0.94 -0.14 -3.59
CA LEU A 18 -0.50 1.00 -2.79
C LEU A 18 -0.24 2.20 -3.70
N SER A 19 -0.78 3.34 -3.33
CA SER A 19 -0.39 4.63 -3.89
C SER A 19 0.20 5.51 -2.79
N LYS A 20 1.34 6.12 -3.09
CA LYS A 20 2.06 7.03 -2.19
C LYS A 20 1.92 8.50 -2.60
N ASP A 21 1.25 8.73 -3.73
CA ASP A 21 1.13 10.01 -4.42
C ASP A 21 -0.33 10.38 -4.66
N ASP A 22 -1.17 10.13 -3.65
CA ASP A 22 -2.59 10.49 -3.61
C ASP A 22 -3.41 9.91 -4.78
N GLY A 23 -3.08 8.68 -5.19
CA GLY A 23 -3.83 7.92 -6.20
C GLY A 23 -3.38 8.17 -7.64
N ARG A 24 -2.32 8.93 -7.88
CA ARG A 24 -1.78 9.16 -9.24
C ARG A 24 -1.09 7.92 -9.81
N ASN A 25 -0.32 7.21 -8.99
CA ASN A 25 0.32 5.96 -9.37
C ASN A 25 0.01 4.86 -8.35
N TRP A 26 -0.10 3.64 -8.87
CA TRP A 26 -0.49 2.47 -8.10
C TRP A 26 0.48 1.33 -8.36
N GLU A 27 1.06 0.79 -7.29
CA GLU A 27 1.93 -0.39 -7.36
C GLU A 27 1.22 -1.60 -6.74
N VAL A 28 1.22 -2.73 -7.47
CA VAL A 28 0.77 -4.02 -6.93
C VAL A 28 1.91 -4.64 -6.14
N MET A 29 1.63 -5.02 -4.90
CA MET A 29 2.61 -5.62 -4.01
C MET A 29 2.00 -6.71 -3.14
N SER A 30 2.84 -7.66 -2.73
CA SER A 30 2.44 -8.70 -1.78
C SER A 30 2.11 -8.08 -0.42
N HIS A 31 1.35 -8.82 0.39
CA HIS A 31 1.00 -8.40 1.75
C HIS A 31 2.23 -8.11 2.61
N GLU A 32 3.30 -8.91 2.45
CA GLU A 32 4.56 -8.76 3.17
C GLU A 32 5.27 -7.45 2.79
N ARG A 33 5.43 -7.20 1.48
CA ARG A 33 6.05 -5.96 0.99
C ARG A 33 5.23 -4.74 1.41
N TYR A 34 3.91 -4.79 1.27
CA TYR A 34 3.02 -3.74 1.77
C TYR A 34 3.25 -3.46 3.25
N SER A 35 3.32 -4.51 4.08
CA SER A 35 3.54 -4.38 5.53
C SER A 35 4.87 -3.71 5.87
N GLY A 36 5.92 -3.97 5.08
CA GLY A 36 7.19 -3.26 5.18
C GLY A 36 7.05 -1.77 4.85
N GLU A 37 6.36 -1.44 3.75
CA GLU A 37 6.17 -0.06 3.29
C GLU A 37 5.38 0.82 4.25
N ILE A 38 4.39 0.26 4.97
CA ILE A 38 3.59 1.02 5.94
C ILE A 38 4.21 1.11 7.34
N LYS A 39 5.18 0.24 7.66
CA LYS A 39 5.87 0.24 8.97
C LYS A 39 7.06 1.19 9.01
N ARG A 40 7.56 1.60 7.85
CA ARG A 40 8.66 2.55 7.69
C ARG A 40 8.19 3.98 7.93
#